data_AF-A0AAU0BHS4-F1
#
_entry.id   AF-A0AAU0BHS4-F1
#
_cell.length_a   1.000
_cell.length_b   1.000
_cell.length_c   1.000
_cell.angle_alpha   90.00
_cell.angle_beta   90.00
_cell.angle_gamma   90.00
#
_symmetry.space_group_name_H-M   'P 1'
#
loop_
_entity.id
_entity.type
_entity.pdbx_description
1 polymer ?
#
loop_
_entity_poly.entity_id
_entity_poly.type
_entity_poly.pdbx_seq_one_letter_code
_entity_poly.pdbx_strand_id
1 'polypeptide(L)'
;MAEPYKDRIVAYCMDVGVLIPSGFHRHSANRYAVVDLEEIPPKLVAKTWFNREDVAYYLSNFATGRPMRVLDFKDRCELVFNGVRFTAGSDF
;
A
#
# COMPACT_ATOMS: atom_id res chain seq x y z
N MET A 1 -5.76 22.44 -3.49
CA MET A 1 -6.36 21.19 -4.01
C MET A 1 -5.82 20.07 -3.15
N ALA A 2 -6.66 19.13 -2.70
CA ALA A 2 -6.11 17.92 -2.08
C ALA A 2 -5.30 17.20 -3.17
N GLU A 3 -3.99 17.07 -2.98
CA GLU A 3 -3.17 16.28 -3.89
C GLU A 3 -3.79 14.88 -4.00
N PRO A 4 -4.00 14.35 -5.20
CA PRO A 4 -4.57 13.03 -5.34
C PRO A 4 -3.58 12.03 -4.73
N TYR A 5 -4.07 11.03 -3.99
CA TYR A 5 -3.23 10.00 -3.36
C TYR A 5 -2.24 9.35 -4.35
N LYS A 6 -2.58 9.37 -5.65
CA LYS A 6 -1.74 8.88 -6.73
C LYS A 6 -0.36 9.54 -6.74
N ASP A 7 -0.28 10.87 -6.68
CA ASP A 7 1.01 11.58 -6.71
C ASP A 7 1.83 11.29 -5.45
N ARG A 8 1.18 11.19 -4.29
CA ARG A 8 1.84 10.83 -3.02
C ARG A 8 2.40 9.42 -3.03
N ILE A 9 1.64 8.46 -3.56
CA ILE A 9 2.08 7.07 -3.70
C ILE A 9 3.26 6.99 -4.67
N VAL A 10 3.19 7.69 -5.82
CA VAL A 10 4.28 7.73 -6.80
C VAL A 10 5.54 8.32 -6.18
N ALA A 11 5.41 9.46 -5.49
CA ALA A 11 6.54 10.11 -4.83
C ALA A 11 7.21 9.20 -3.79
N TYR A 12 6.41 8.55 -2.93
CA TYR A 12 6.92 7.57 -1.96
C TYR A 12 7.64 6.42 -2.67
N CYS A 13 7.02 5.81 -3.68
CA CYS A 13 7.63 4.69 -4.38
C CYS A 13 8.95 5.07 -5.06
N MET A 14 9.06 6.26 -5.63
CA MET A 14 10.30 6.77 -6.22
C MET A 14 11.39 7.03 -5.17
N ASP A 15 11.03 7.57 -4.00
CA ASP A 15 11.95 7.86 -2.91
C ASP A 15 12.55 6.59 -2.30
N VAL A 16 11.72 5.58 -2.02
CA VAL A 16 12.15 4.34 -1.35
C VAL A 16 12.52 3.20 -2.30
N GLY A 17 12.51 3.44 -3.62
CA GLY A 17 12.91 2.45 -4.64
C GLY A 17 11.91 1.30 -4.85
N VAL A 18 10.61 1.55 -4.66
CA VAL A 18 9.52 0.59 -4.92
C VAL A 18 9.10 0.67 -6.39
N LEU A 19 9.03 -0.48 -7.07
CA LEU A 19 8.55 -0.57 -8.44
C LEU A 19 7.03 -0.33 -8.53
N ILE A 20 6.63 0.57 -9.43
CA ILE A 20 5.22 0.86 -9.69
C ILE A 20 4.77 0.04 -10.90
N PRO A 21 3.78 -0.87 -10.75
CA PRO A 21 3.28 -1.64 -11.88
C PRO A 21 2.49 -0.76 -12.84
N SER A 22 2.57 -1.04 -14.14
CA SER A 22 1.84 -0.28 -15.17
C SER A 22 0.32 -0.22 -14.95
N GLY A 23 -0.24 -1.25 -14.31
CA GLY A 23 -1.65 -1.30 -13.93
C GLY A 23 -2.08 -0.22 -12.93
N PHE A 24 -1.17 0.29 -12.09
CA PHE A 24 -1.47 1.33 -11.10
C PHE A 24 -1.97 2.62 -11.74
N HIS A 25 -1.41 2.98 -12.91
CA HIS A 25 -1.77 4.23 -13.57
C HIS A 25 -3.16 4.22 -14.22
N ARG A 26 -3.80 3.04 -14.36
CA ARG A 26 -5.08 2.87 -15.06
C ARG A 26 -6.29 3.40 -14.30
N HIS A 27 -6.19 3.49 -12.98
CA HIS A 27 -7.29 3.92 -12.12
C HIS A 27 -6.85 5.05 -11.17
N SER A 28 -7.83 5.71 -10.55
CA SER A 28 -7.57 6.63 -9.44
C SER A 28 -7.01 5.84 -8.25
N ALA A 29 -6.04 6.42 -7.56
CA ALA A 29 -5.49 5.83 -6.34
C ALA A 29 -6.26 6.28 -5.11
N ASN A 30 -6.41 5.36 -4.16
CA ASN A 30 -7.07 5.57 -2.87
C ASN A 30 -6.03 5.71 -1.73
N ARG A 31 -6.54 5.90 -0.51
CA ARG A 31 -5.78 6.16 0.72
C ARG A 31 -4.77 5.07 1.07
N TYR A 32 -5.15 3.80 0.95
CA TYR A 32 -4.32 2.69 1.38
C TYR A 32 -3.65 2.01 0.19
N ALA A 33 -2.36 1.77 0.32
CA ALA A 33 -1.57 1.04 -0.66
C ALA A 33 -0.85 -0.15 0.01
N VAL A 34 -0.52 -1.15 -0.79
CA VAL A 34 0.20 -2.35 -0.34
C VAL A 34 1.42 -2.53 -1.20
N VAL A 35 2.56 -2.84 -0.59
CA VAL A 35 3.82 -3.15 -1.26
C VAL A 35 4.16 -4.61 -0.96
N ASP A 36 4.40 -5.38 -2.00
CA ASP A 36 4.96 -6.73 -1.93
C ASP A 36 6.48 -6.62 -1.74
N LEU A 37 6.97 -7.13 -0.61
CA LEU A 37 8.38 -7.15 -0.26
C LEU A 37 9.08 -8.45 -0.67
N GLU A 38 8.35 -9.41 -1.25
CA GLU A 38 8.92 -10.68 -1.74
C GLU A 38 9.71 -10.46 -3.05
N GLU A 39 9.27 -9.51 -3.88
CA GLU A 39 9.98 -9.12 -5.11
C GLU A 39 11.19 -8.22 -4.78
N ILE A 40 12.29 -8.38 -5.54
CA ILE A 40 13.47 -7.52 -5.47
C ILE A 40 13.67 -6.87 -6.86
N PRO A 41 13.43 -5.55 -7.02
CA PRO A 41 13.03 -4.59 -5.98
C PRO A 41 11.59 -4.80 -5.48
N PRO A 42 11.25 -4.32 -4.26
CA PRO A 42 9.89 -4.35 -3.75
C PRO A 42 8.92 -3.68 -4.72
N LYS A 43 7.68 -4.14 -4.77
CA LYS A 43 6.74 -3.72 -5.79
C LYS A 43 5.39 -3.35 -5.23
N LEU A 44 4.86 -2.23 -5.69
CA LEU A 44 3.53 -1.77 -5.34
C LEU A 44 2.46 -2.72 -5.93
N VAL A 45 1.46 -3.06 -5.14
CA VAL A 45 0.24 -3.71 -5.65
C VAL A 45 -0.56 -2.65 -6.44
N ALA A 46 -0.91 -2.95 -7.69
CA ALA A 46 -1.58 -1.97 -8.56
C ALA A 46 -2.93 -1.46 -8.01
N LYS A 47 -3.61 -2.27 -7.19
CA LYS A 47 -4.86 -1.92 -6.52
C LYS A 47 -4.58 -1.12 -5.25
N THR A 48 -5.42 -0.12 -5.00
CA THR A 48 -5.44 0.67 -3.76
C THR A 48 -6.84 0.69 -3.17
N TRP A 49 -6.95 0.97 -1.87
CA TRP A 49 -8.21 0.82 -1.12
C TRP A 49 -8.59 2.08 -0.36
N PHE A 50 -9.88 2.28 -0.17
CA PHE A 50 -10.44 3.42 0.58
C PHE A 50 -10.59 3.13 2.08
N ASN A 51 -10.88 1.87 2.45
CA ASN A 51 -11.08 1.43 3.83
C ASN A 51 -10.08 0.30 4.19
N ARG A 52 -9.93 0.02 5.49
CA ARG A 52 -9.02 -1.01 6.00
C ARG A 52 -9.57 -2.42 5.85
N GLU A 53 -10.90 -2.59 5.89
CA GLU A 53 -11.54 -3.91 5.80
C GLU A 53 -11.24 -4.60 4.47
N ASP A 54 -11.28 -3.86 3.36
CA ASP A 54 -10.92 -4.39 2.05
C ASP A 54 -9.42 -4.72 1.92
N VAL A 55 -8.56 -3.98 2.65
CA VAL A 55 -7.12 -4.30 2.72
C VAL A 55 -6.91 -5.59 3.52
N ALA A 56 -7.56 -5.73 4.69
CA ALA A 56 -7.51 -6.96 5.48
C ALA A 56 -8.03 -8.16 4.67
N TYR A 57 -9.14 -7.99 3.96
CA TYR A 57 -9.67 -9.02 3.08
C TYR A 57 -8.65 -9.40 2.01
N TYR A 58 -7.99 -8.42 1.38
CA TYR A 58 -6.93 -8.70 0.40
C TYR A 58 -5.78 -9.50 1.02
N LEU A 59 -5.26 -9.05 2.17
CA LEU A 59 -4.13 -9.69 2.83
C LEU A 59 -4.44 -11.15 3.23
N SER A 60 -5.60 -11.38 3.83
CA SER A 60 -6.00 -12.71 4.31
C SER A 60 -6.32 -13.71 3.21
N ASN A 61 -6.75 -13.24 2.02
CA ASN A 61 -7.16 -14.13 0.93
C ASN A 61 -6.10 -14.28 -0.17
N PHE A 62 -5.26 -13.26 -0.40
CA PHE A 62 -4.36 -13.21 -1.55
C PHE A 62 -2.89 -13.01 -1.19
N ALA A 63 -2.57 -12.59 0.03
CA ALA A 63 -1.19 -12.33 0.46
C ALA A 63 -0.71 -13.24 1.60
N THR A 64 -1.46 -14.32 1.90
CA THR A 64 -1.09 -15.26 2.96
C THR A 64 0.30 -15.85 2.71
N GLY A 65 1.18 -15.67 3.68
CA GLY A 65 2.57 -16.17 3.61
C GLY A 65 3.56 -15.24 2.90
N ARG A 66 3.11 -14.10 2.35
CA ARG A 66 4.00 -13.13 1.70
C ARG A 66 4.30 -11.94 2.62
N PRO A 67 5.55 -11.45 2.65
CA PRO A 67 5.89 -10.24 3.37
C PRO A 67 5.29 -9.01 2.67
N MET A 68 4.19 -8.50 3.20
CA MET A 68 3.52 -7.30 2.68
C MET A 68 3.71 -6.12 3.62
N ARG A 69 3.90 -4.93 3.04
CA ARG A 69 3.85 -3.64 3.75
C ARG A 69 2.59 -2.89 3.38
N VAL A 70 1.84 -2.42 4.37
CA VAL A 70 0.63 -1.61 4.16
C VAL A 70 0.92 -0.17 4.55
N LEU A 71 0.49 0.77 3.72
CA LEU A 71 0.76 2.20 3.86
C LEU A 71 -0.55 3.00 3.90
N ASP A 72 -0.66 3.89 4.88
CA ASP A 72 -1.75 4.86 4.99
C ASP A 72 -1.27 6.24 4.52
N PHE A 73 -1.63 6.64 3.30
CA PHE A 73 -1.18 7.91 2.73
C PHE A 73 -1.97 9.13 3.22
N LYS A 74 -3.00 8.92 4.04
CA LYS A 74 -3.67 10.02 4.74
C LYS A 74 -2.89 10.41 6.00
N ASP A 75 -2.57 9.40 6.81
CA ASP A 75 -1.91 9.58 8.11
C ASP A 75 -0.38 9.39 8.05
N ARG A 76 0.17 9.09 6.86
CA ARG A 76 1.61 8.91 6.55
C ARG A 76 2.32 7.88 7.43
N CYS A 77 1.62 6.78 7.73
CA CYS A 77 2.17 5.72 8.56
C CYS A 77 2.01 4.33 7.93
N GLU A 78 2.93 3.45 8.28
CA GLU A 78 2.81 2.03 8.01
C GLU A 78 1.69 1.45 8.88
N LEU A 79 0.96 0.48 8.34
CA LEU A 79 -0.02 -0.29 9.10
C LEU A 79 0.49 -1.72 9.26
N VAL A 80 0.51 -2.19 10.51
CA VAL A 80 0.86 -3.57 10.84
C VAL A 80 -0.42 -4.37 10.94
N PHE A 81 -0.56 -5.40 10.10
CA PHE A 81 -1.68 -6.32 10.14
C PHE A 81 -1.35 -7.52 11.01
N ASN A 82 -2.12 -7.75 12.08
CA ASN A 82 -1.91 -8.88 12.99
C ASN A 82 -2.81 -10.09 12.68
N GLY A 83 -3.42 -10.14 11.49
CA GLY A 83 -4.38 -11.18 11.09
C GLY A 83 -5.84 -10.84 11.43
N VAL A 84 -6.09 -9.89 12.33
CA VAL A 84 -7.47 -9.50 12.73
C VAL A 84 -7.69 -8.00 12.55
N ARG A 85 -6.70 -7.17 12.90
CA ARG A 85 -6.79 -5.72 12.91
C ARG A 85 -5.49 -5.08 12.41
N PHE A 86 -5.61 -3.81 12.03
CA PHE A 86 -4.47 -2.94 11.78
C PHE A 86 -4.13 -2.12 13.00
N THR A 87 -2.85 -2.05 13.33
CA THR A 87 -2.29 -1.07 14.26
C THR A 87 -1.38 -0.12 13.48
N ALA A 88 -1.36 1.15 13.88
CA ALA A 88 -0.38 2.10 13.33
C ALA A 88 1.04 1.65 13.71
N GLY A 89 1.92 1.63 12.73
CA GLY A 89 3.35 1.36 12.86
C GLY A 89 4.15 2.67 12.77
N SER A 90 5.31 2.59 12.12
CA SER A 90 6.21 3.72 11.91
C SER A 90 5.64 4.76 10.94
N ASP A 91 5.98 6.02 11.16
CA ASP A 91 5.74 7.13 10.22
C ASP A 91 6.75 7.10 9.06
N PHE A 92 6.38 7.69 7.91
CA PHE A 92 7.23 7.79 6.73
C PHE A 92 7.09 9.12 5.97
#